data_AF-A0AAV5TV87-F1
#
_entry.id   AF-A0AAV5TV87-F1
#
_cell.length_a   1.000
_cell.length_b   1.000
_cell.length_c   1.000
_cell.angle_alpha   90.00
_cell.angle_beta   90.00
_cell.angle_gamma   90.00
#
_symmetry.space_group_name_H-M   'P 1'
#
loop_
_entity.id
_entity.type
_entity.pdbx_description
1 polymer ?
#
loop_
_entity_poly.entity_id
_entity_poly.type
_entity_poly.pdbx_seq_one_letter_code
_entity_poly.pdbx_strand_id
1 'polypeptide(L)'
;SMEAKFQAAVDIIQKLPKSGPLQTSTDDKLRFYSLFKQATVGAVNIGRPGVFSPIERVKWDAWEAVRDLSNEEAMRQYVDTLNEFFENASEEVDIDALLRGPDFDPTIKENLPKIL
;
A
#
# COMPACT_ATOMS: atom_id res chain seq x y z
N SER A 1 -11.54 13.26 4.92
CA SER A 1 -12.34 12.39 4.01
C SER A 1 -11.57 11.09 3.79
N MET A 2 -12.22 10.08 3.22
CA MET A 2 -11.55 8.82 2.85
C MET A 2 -10.39 9.06 1.87
N GLU A 3 -10.59 9.95 0.90
CA GLU A 3 -9.56 10.35 -0.06
C GLU A 3 -8.30 10.95 0.60
N ALA A 4 -8.47 11.81 1.62
CA ALA A 4 -7.33 12.39 2.34
C ALA A 4 -6.56 11.33 3.14
N LYS A 5 -7.26 10.37 3.76
CA LYS A 5 -6.63 9.23 4.44
C LYS A 5 -5.87 8.35 3.45
N PHE A 6 -6.50 8.04 2.32
CA PHE A 6 -5.88 7.27 1.24
C PHE A 6 -4.62 7.94 0.70
N GLN A 7 -4.65 9.24 0.43
CA GLN A 7 -3.46 9.95 -0.06
C GLN A 7 -2.32 9.92 0.97
N ALA A 8 -2.63 10.11 2.25
CA ALA A 8 -1.64 10.00 3.32
C ALA A 8 -1.05 8.57 3.39
N ALA A 9 -1.88 7.54 3.24
CA ALA A 9 -1.45 6.14 3.21
C ALA A 9 -0.56 5.82 2.00
N VAL A 10 -0.91 6.33 0.81
CA VAL A 10 -0.11 6.18 -0.42
C VAL A 10 1.26 6.82 -0.25
N ASP A 11 1.31 8.04 0.30
CA ASP A 11 2.56 8.75 0.56
C ASP A 11 3.45 7.95 1.53
N ILE A 12 2.88 7.35 2.58
CA ILE A 12 3.62 6.51 3.53
C ILE A 12 4.23 5.31 2.80
N ILE A 13 3.44 4.52 2.08
CA ILE A 13 3.92 3.33 1.37
C ILE A 13 5.00 3.65 0.33
N GLN A 14 4.88 4.76 -0.39
CA GLN A 14 5.88 5.17 -1.38
C GLN A 14 7.22 5.58 -0.76
N LYS A 15 7.19 6.08 0.48
CA LYS A 15 8.37 6.60 1.19
C LYS A 15 8.97 5.60 2.17
N LEU A 16 8.32 4.47 2.43
CA LEU A 16 8.90 3.40 3.22
C LEU A 16 10.25 2.98 2.62
N PRO A 17 11.30 2.82 3.45
CA PRO A 17 12.58 2.33 2.98
C PRO A 17 12.46 0.99 2.25
N LYS A 18 13.23 0.82 1.17
CA LYS A 18 13.25 -0.44 0.40
C LYS A 18 13.97 -1.58 1.14
N SER A 19 14.68 -1.24 2.21
CA SER A 19 15.49 -2.14 3.04
C SER A 19 15.48 -1.63 4.47
N GLY A 20 15.67 -2.52 5.43
CA GLY A 20 15.68 -2.19 6.85
C GLY A 20 14.83 -3.17 7.67
N PRO A 21 14.52 -2.84 8.92
CA PRO A 21 13.72 -3.69 9.80
C PRO A 21 12.25 -3.77 9.39
N LEU A 22 11.71 -2.69 8.83
CA LEU A 22 10.33 -2.58 8.37
C LEU A 22 10.30 -2.72 6.85
N GLN A 23 9.88 -3.88 6.35
CA GLN A 23 9.83 -4.17 4.91
C GLN A 23 8.47 -4.70 4.50
N THR A 24 7.98 -4.24 3.36
CA THR A 24 6.81 -4.84 2.70
C THR A 24 7.22 -6.10 1.95
N SER A 25 6.50 -7.20 2.20
CA SER A 25 6.63 -8.43 1.45
C SER A 25 6.19 -8.24 -0.01
N THR A 26 6.46 -9.22 -0.87
CA THR A 26 5.96 -9.20 -2.25
C THR A 26 4.43 -9.18 -2.28
N ASP A 27 3.78 -9.91 -1.38
CA ASP A 27 2.32 -9.99 -1.29
C ASP A 27 1.73 -8.67 -0.82
N ASP A 28 2.36 -7.98 0.15
CA ASP A 28 1.95 -6.63 0.56
C ASP A 28 2.02 -5.65 -0.62
N LYS A 29 3.12 -5.69 -1.38
CA LYS A 29 3.30 -4.83 -2.56
C LYS A 29 2.22 -5.07 -3.60
N LEU A 30 1.83 -6.32 -3.84
CA LEU A 30 0.75 -6.67 -4.76
C LEU A 30 -0.62 -6.23 -4.24
N ARG A 31 -0.89 -6.41 -2.94
CA ARG A 31 -2.14 -5.96 -2.29
C ARG A 31 -2.27 -4.44 -2.38
N PHE A 32 -1.27 -3.67 -1.95
CA PHE A 32 -1.26 -2.21 -2.10
C PHE A 32 -1.38 -1.78 -3.57
N TYR A 33 -0.69 -2.45 -4.50
CA TYR A 33 -0.81 -2.14 -5.92
C TYR A 33 -2.25 -2.32 -6.43
N SER A 34 -2.88 -3.46 -6.14
CA SER A 34 -4.23 -3.77 -6.61
C SER A 34 -5.26 -2.75 -6.11
N LEU A 35 -5.22 -2.44 -4.81
CA LEU A 35 -6.11 -1.48 -4.16
C LEU A 35 -5.86 -0.06 -4.66
N PHE A 36 -4.60 0.35 -4.84
CA PHE A 36 -4.27 1.66 -5.43
C PHE A 36 -4.83 1.80 -6.84
N LYS A 37 -4.68 0.76 -7.68
CA LYS A 37 -5.20 0.77 -9.04
C LYS A 37 -6.72 0.83 -9.05
N GLN A 38 -7.39 0.06 -8.21
CA GLN A 38 -8.85 0.08 -8.11
C GLN A 38 -9.37 1.43 -7.56
N ALA A 39 -8.71 2.02 -6.56
CA ALA A 39 -9.08 3.31 -5.99
C ALA A 39 -8.95 4.48 -6.98
N THR A 40 -7.93 4.44 -7.86
CA THR A 40 -7.58 5.56 -8.75
C THR A 40 -8.11 5.41 -10.18
N VAL A 41 -8.24 4.19 -10.68
CA VAL A 41 -8.66 3.89 -12.04
C VAL A 41 -10.02 3.17 -12.09
N GLY A 42 -10.42 2.50 -11.01
CA GLY A 42 -11.54 1.57 -11.01
C GLY A 42 -11.13 0.19 -11.55
N ALA A 43 -12.13 -0.55 -12.05
CA ALA A 43 -11.92 -1.90 -12.60
C ALA A 43 -10.85 -1.93 -13.70
N VAL A 44 -10.10 -3.03 -13.78
CA VAL A 44 -9.06 -3.19 -14.80
C VAL A 44 -9.62 -3.04 -16.20
N ASN A 45 -8.93 -2.22 -16.99
CA ASN A 45 -9.38 -1.77 -18.31
C ASN A 45 -8.35 -2.03 -19.42
N ILE A 46 -7.34 -2.86 -19.12
CA ILE A 46 -6.28 -3.26 -20.05
C ILE A 46 -6.29 -4.78 -20.22
N GLY A 47 -5.86 -5.25 -21.39
CA GLY A 47 -5.69 -6.68 -21.64
C GLY A 47 -4.63 -7.31 -20.74
N ARG A 48 -4.83 -8.58 -20.38
CA ARG A 48 -3.90 -9.32 -19.54
C ARG A 48 -2.54 -9.50 -20.25
N PRO A 49 -1.40 -9.19 -19.60
CA PRO A 49 -0.09 -9.31 -20.23
C PRO A 49 0.27 -10.75 -20.67
N GLY A 50 1.12 -10.84 -21.70
CA GLY A 50 1.58 -12.11 -22.27
C GLY A 50 2.45 -12.92 -21.32
N VAL A 51 2.58 -14.23 -21.58
CA VAL A 51 3.30 -15.18 -20.70
C VAL A 51 4.78 -14.84 -20.48
N PHE A 52 5.38 -14.00 -21.33
CA PHE A 52 6.77 -13.54 -21.21
C PHE A 52 6.95 -12.32 -20.28
N SER A 53 5.88 -11.84 -19.65
CA SER A 53 5.88 -10.69 -18.73
C SER A 53 5.34 -11.08 -17.34
N PRO A 54 6.09 -11.87 -16.56
CA PRO A 54 5.58 -12.48 -15.33
C PRO A 54 5.21 -11.46 -14.25
N ILE A 55 5.99 -10.37 -14.10
CA ILE A 55 5.75 -9.34 -13.09
C ILE A 55 4.49 -8.54 -13.42
N GLU A 56 4.32 -8.18 -14.68
CA GLU A 56 3.16 -7.45 -15.18
C GLU A 56 1.89 -8.30 -15.07
N ARG A 57 2.01 -9.62 -15.32
CA ARG A 57 0.90 -10.56 -15.13
C ARG A 57 0.45 -10.64 -13.69
N VAL A 58 1.35 -10.82 -12.72
CA VAL A 58 0.94 -10.91 -11.30
C VAL A 58 0.32 -9.61 -10.80
N LYS A 59 0.82 -8.46 -11.27
CA LYS A 59 0.21 -7.14 -10.99
C LYS A 59 -1.18 -7.04 -11.58
N TRP A 60 -1.34 -7.43 -12.84
CA TRP A 60 -2.64 -7.45 -13.52
C TRP A 60 -3.62 -8.38 -12.80
N ASP A 61 -3.18 -9.59 -12.44
CA ASP A 61 -4.00 -10.60 -11.75
C ASP A 61 -4.46 -10.08 -10.39
N ALA A 62 -3.59 -9.41 -9.65
CA ALA A 62 -3.95 -8.78 -8.38
C ALA A 62 -4.98 -7.65 -8.55
N TRP A 63 -4.84 -6.80 -9.58
CA TRP A 63 -5.82 -5.74 -9.86
C TRP A 63 -7.18 -6.32 -10.33
N GLU A 64 -7.16 -7.33 -11.19
CA GLU A 64 -8.39 -8.03 -11.62
C GLU A 64 -9.13 -8.67 -10.43
N ALA A 65 -8.41 -9.19 -9.44
CA ALA A 65 -9.01 -9.82 -8.27
C ALA A 65 -9.87 -8.86 -7.40
N VAL A 66 -9.64 -7.55 -7.49
CA VAL A 66 -10.38 -6.52 -6.73
C VAL A 66 -11.34 -5.70 -7.62
N ARG A 67 -11.63 -6.18 -8.83
CA ARG A 67 -12.39 -5.44 -9.86
C ARG A 67 -13.77 -4.93 -9.41
N ASP A 68 -14.42 -5.63 -8.48
CA ASP A 68 -15.80 -5.35 -8.06
C ASP A 68 -15.88 -4.34 -6.91
N LEU A 69 -14.75 -3.92 -6.34
CA LEU A 69 -14.73 -2.88 -5.32
C LEU A 69 -15.06 -1.52 -5.94
N SER A 70 -15.82 -0.68 -5.22
CA SER A 70 -15.91 0.73 -5.57
C SER A 70 -14.58 1.44 -5.29
N ASN A 71 -14.36 2.61 -5.88
CA ASN A 71 -13.15 3.39 -5.61
C ASN A 71 -13.02 3.73 -4.12
N GLU A 72 -14.12 4.11 -3.47
CA GLU A 72 -14.12 4.42 -2.03
C GLU A 72 -13.82 3.20 -1.17
N GLU A 73 -14.32 2.01 -1.56
CA GLU A 73 -14.06 0.76 -0.85
C GLU A 73 -12.60 0.31 -1.00
N ALA A 74 -12.03 0.47 -2.19
CA ALA A 74 -10.61 0.22 -2.41
C ALA A 74 -9.72 1.20 -1.60
N MET A 75 -10.13 2.46 -1.45
CA MET A 75 -9.43 3.42 -0.57
C MET A 75 -9.49 2.99 0.90
N ARG A 76 -10.66 2.57 1.39
CA ARG A 76 -10.84 2.01 2.75
C ARG A 76 -9.88 0.85 2.98
N GLN A 77 -9.97 -0.17 2.14
CA GLN A 77 -9.14 -1.37 2.27
C GLN A 77 -7.65 -1.08 2.14
N TYR A 78 -7.24 -0.07 1.36
CA TYR A 78 -5.83 0.35 1.28
C TYR A 78 -5.34 0.89 2.64
N VAL A 79 -6.14 1.74 3.28
CA VAL A 79 -5.83 2.29 4.61
C VAL A 79 -5.83 1.18 5.66
N ASP A 80 -6.81 0.28 5.64
CA ASP A 80 -6.89 -0.85 6.57
C ASP A 80 -5.69 -1.79 6.42
N THR A 81 -5.28 -2.09 5.18
CA THR A 81 -4.08 -2.90 4.91
C THR A 81 -2.81 -2.24 5.47
N LEU A 82 -2.71 -0.91 5.44
CA LEU A 82 -1.58 -0.19 6.02
C LEU A 82 -1.59 -0.23 7.55
N ASN A 83 -2.77 -0.12 8.17
CA ASN A 83 -2.91 -0.27 9.62
C ASN A 83 -2.54 -1.68 10.07
N GLU A 84 -3.06 -2.72 9.40
CA GLU A 84 -2.68 -4.13 9.62
C GLU A 84 -1.16 -4.34 9.51
N PHE A 85 -0.52 -3.73 8.51
CA PHE A 85 0.93 -3.81 8.33
C PHE A 85 1.70 -3.23 9.53
N PHE A 86 1.31 -2.05 10.02
CA PHE A 86 1.95 -1.44 11.18
C PHE A 86 1.67 -2.17 12.49
N GLU A 87 0.46 -2.69 12.68
CA GLU A 87 0.10 -3.50 13.85
C GLU A 87 0.98 -4.75 13.92
N ASN A 88 1.06 -5.52 12.83
CA ASN A 88 1.91 -6.71 12.76
C ASN A 88 3.39 -6.37 12.97
N ALA A 89 3.88 -5.29 12.36
CA ALA A 89 5.28 -4.88 12.52
C ALA A 89 5.61 -4.40 13.94
N SER A 90 4.64 -3.86 14.68
CA SER A 90 4.82 -3.37 16.05
C SER A 90 5.07 -4.49 17.07
N GLU A 91 4.77 -5.74 16.73
CA GLU A 91 5.07 -6.90 17.57
C GLU A 91 6.57 -7.21 17.62
N GLU A 92 7.30 -6.88 16.55
CA GLU A 92 8.71 -7.23 16.38
C GLU A 92 9.65 -6.01 16.41
N VAL A 93 9.14 -4.82 16.07
CA VAL A 93 9.95 -3.61 15.85
C VAL A 93 9.34 -2.42 16.60
N ASP A 94 10.19 -1.66 17.30
CA ASP A 94 9.80 -0.34 17.82
C ASP A 94 9.63 0.66 16.65
N ILE A 95 8.39 0.77 16.18
CA ILE A 95 8.01 1.64 15.05
C ILE A 95 8.30 3.11 15.35
N ASP A 96 8.11 3.58 16.59
CA ASP A 96 8.36 5.00 16.92
C ASP A 96 9.87 5.31 16.92
N ALA A 97 10.70 4.43 17.45
CA ALA A 97 12.16 4.55 17.35
C ALA A 97 12.61 4.50 15.89
N LEU A 98 12.04 3.59 15.10
CA LEU A 98 12.37 3.40 13.69
C LEU A 98 12.03 4.64 12.85
N LEU A 99 10.82 5.20 13.01
CA LEU A 99 10.35 6.39 12.30
C LEU A 99 11.15 7.66 12.64
N ARG A 100 11.92 7.65 13.73
CA ARG A 100 12.85 8.72 14.12
C ARG A 100 14.26 8.51 13.57
N GLY A 101 14.52 7.37 12.94
CA GLY A 101 15.81 7.02 12.35
C GLY A 101 16.14 7.89 11.12
N PRO A 102 17.43 8.04 10.79
CA PRO A 102 17.89 8.89 9.69
C PRO A 102 17.45 8.41 8.30
N ASP A 103 17.10 7.13 8.17
CA ASP A 103 16.69 6.50 6.92
C ASP A 103 15.19 6.67 6.61
N PHE A 104 14.40 7.22 7.54
CA PHE A 104 12.96 7.41 7.37
C PHE A 104 12.62 8.83 6.93
N ASP A 105 11.79 8.94 5.90
CA ASP A 105 11.28 10.23 5.43
C ASP A 105 10.38 10.85 6.52
N PRO A 106 10.66 12.09 6.98
CA PRO A 106 9.92 12.72 8.08
C PRO A 106 8.44 12.91 7.80
N THR A 107 8.04 12.99 6.52
CA THR A 107 6.63 13.11 6.14
C THR A 107 5.81 11.86 6.46
N ILE A 108 6.44 10.69 6.64
CA ILE A 108 5.75 9.48 7.12
C ILE A 108 5.16 9.74 8.50
N LYS A 109 5.95 10.34 9.41
CA LYS A 109 5.51 10.69 10.76
C LYS A 109 4.39 11.74 10.75
N GLU A 110 4.43 12.68 9.80
CA GLU A 110 3.37 13.69 9.65
C GLU A 110 2.07 13.11 9.11
N ASN A 111 2.16 12.08 8.25
CA ASN A 111 1.02 11.44 7.62
C ASN A 111 0.41 10.31 8.46
N LEU A 112 1.18 9.66 9.33
CA LEU A 112 0.72 8.55 10.15
C LEU A 112 -0.52 8.91 11.01
N PRO A 113 -0.60 10.07 11.71
CA PRO A 113 -1.79 10.44 12.46
C PRO A 113 -3.03 10.70 11.60
N LYS A 114 -2.86 10.89 10.28
CA LYS A 114 -3.97 11.18 9.35
C LYS A 114 -4.71 9.90 8.93
N ILE A 115 -4.06 8.74 9.01
CA ILE A 115 -4.65 7.47 8.61
C ILE A 115 -5.34 6.75 9.78
N LEU A 116 -4.90 7.02 11.01
CA LEU A 116 -5.50 6.54 12.27
C LEU A 116 -6.93 7.08 12.50
#